data_AF-A0A4Q0GNL1-F1
#
_entry.id   AF-A0A4Q0GNL1-F1
#
_cell.length_a   1.000
_cell.length_b   1.000
_cell.length_c   1.000
_cell.angle_alpha   90.00
_cell.angle_beta   90.00
_cell.angle_gamma   90.00
#
_symmetry.space_group_name_H-M   'P 1'
#
loop_
_entity.id
_entity.type
_entity.pdbx_description
1 polymer ?
#
loop_
_entity_poly.entity_id
_entity_poly.type
_entity_poly.pdbx_seq_one_letter_code
_entity_poly.pdbx_strand_id
1 'polypeptide(L)'
;MASLYIKDSETAELASELASRLGVTKTEIVRDLLRRRKAELEPESPVASLRERMRQWRAAHPLGQPTGFVADKAFYDSLNDEDDD
;
A
#
# COMPACT_ATOMS: atom_id res chain seq x y z
N MET A 1 -10.93 5.15 30.00
CA MET A 1 -10.79 6.23 29.00
C MET A 1 -9.59 7.06 29.40
N ALA A 2 -8.53 7.12 28.58
CA ALA A 2 -7.40 7.98 28.87
C ALA A 2 -7.68 9.39 28.33
N SER A 3 -7.55 10.42 29.17
CA SER A 3 -7.69 11.82 28.78
C SER A 3 -6.31 12.43 28.56
N LEU A 4 -6.09 13.08 27.41
CA LEU A 4 -4.91 13.89 27.16
C LEU A 4 -5.15 15.31 27.68
N TYR A 5 -4.33 15.76 28.62
CA TYR A 5 -4.35 17.14 29.11
C TYR A 5 -3.22 17.96 28.48
N ILE A 6 -3.57 19.09 27.87
CA ILE A 6 -2.62 20.03 27.27
C ILE A 6 -2.50 21.22 28.22
N LYS A 7 -1.32 21.43 28.80
CA LYS A 7 -1.06 22.52 29.74
C LYS A 7 -0.87 23.86 29.04
N ASP A 8 -0.37 23.82 27.82
CA ASP A 8 -0.12 25.00 26.99
C ASP A 8 -1.43 25.58 26.43
N SER A 9 -1.69 26.85 26.71
CA SER A 9 -2.95 27.50 26.35
C SER A 9 -3.09 27.71 24.85
N GLU A 10 -2.01 28.08 24.17
CA GLU A 10 -2.00 28.31 22.72
C GLU A 10 -2.37 27.03 21.96
N THR A 11 -1.76 25.91 22.31
CA THR A 11 -2.07 24.60 21.72
C THR A 11 -3.52 24.19 21.98
N ALA A 12 -4.05 24.46 23.18
CA ALA A 12 -5.42 24.14 23.53
C ALA A 12 -6.45 24.99 22.74
N GLU A 13 -6.11 26.26 22.46
CA GLU A 13 -6.89 27.16 21.61
C GLU A 13 -6.89 26.70 20.15
N LEU A 14 -5.72 26.39 19.59
CA LEU A 14 -5.59 25.87 18.22
C LEU A 14 -6.42 24.59 18.01
N ALA A 15 -6.33 23.64 18.95
CA ALA A 15 -7.13 22.43 18.90
C ALA A 15 -8.63 22.72 19.01
N SER A 16 -9.02 23.74 19.79
CA SER A 16 -10.41 24.17 19.94
C SER A 16 -10.97 24.81 18.66
N GLU A 17 -10.18 25.67 18.03
CA GLU A 17 -10.56 26.37 16.81
C GLU A 17 -10.73 25.38 15.66
N LEU A 18 -9.76 24.49 15.46
CA LEU A 18 -9.82 23.46 14.41
C LEU A 18 -11.00 22.50 14.61
N ALA A 19 -11.23 22.06 15.85
CA ALA A 19 -12.39 21.23 16.20
C ALA A 19 -13.71 21.94 15.84
N SER A 20 -13.83 23.22 16.18
CA SER A 20 -15.02 24.04 15.90
C SER A 20 -15.27 24.22 14.40
N ARG A 21 -14.21 24.49 13.63
CA ARG A 21 -14.30 24.66 12.17
C ARG A 21 -14.72 23.37 11.45
N LEU A 22 -14.31 22.22 11.98
CA LEU A 22 -14.59 20.90 11.39
C LEU A 22 -15.83 20.21 11.96
N GLY A 23 -16.47 20.79 12.99
CA GLY A 23 -17.65 20.21 13.63
C GLY A 23 -17.36 18.89 14.37
N VAL A 24 -16.14 18.72 14.89
CA VAL A 24 -15.68 17.51 15.60
C VAL A 24 -15.21 17.86 17.00
N THR A 25 -14.95 16.86 17.84
CA THR A 25 -14.40 17.10 19.19
C THR A 25 -12.89 17.40 19.17
N LYS A 26 -12.39 18.11 20.19
CA LYS A 26 -10.94 18.37 20.37
C LYS A 26 -10.11 17.08 20.37
N THR A 27 -10.62 16.03 20.99
CA THR A 27 -9.93 14.74 21.05
C THR A 27 -9.89 14.05 19.68
N GLU A 28 -10.94 14.16 18.88
CA GLU A 28 -10.97 13.58 17.53
C GLU A 28 -9.99 14.28 16.60
N ILE A 29 -9.95 15.62 16.59
CA ILE A 29 -9.01 16.34 15.72
C ILE A 29 -7.56 16.07 16.11
N VAL A 30 -7.24 16.05 17.41
CA VAL A 30 -5.89 15.72 17.89
C VAL A 30 -5.52 14.29 17.50
N ARG A 31 -6.44 13.33 17.66
CA ARG A 31 -6.21 11.93 17.25
C ARG A 31 -5.96 11.81 15.75
N ASP A 32 -6.74 12.51 14.93
CA ASP A 32 -6.62 12.48 13.48
C ASP A 32 -5.30 13.09 13.01
N LEU A 33 -4.93 14.28 13.52
CA LEU A 33 -3.66 14.93 13.20
C LEU A 33 -2.45 14.07 13.60
N LEU A 34 -2.48 13.45 14.78
CA LEU A 34 -1.41 12.55 15.22
C LEU A 34 -1.31 11.29 14.34
N ARG A 35 -2.44 10.74 13.89
CA ARG A 35 -2.45 9.60 12.96
C ARG A 35 -1.85 9.97 11.62
N ARG A 36 -2.25 11.11 11.04
CA ARG A 36 -1.70 11.59 9.77
C ARG A 36 -0.20 11.82 9.88
N ARG A 37 0.24 12.52 10.93
CA ARG A 37 1.66 12.77 11.18
C ARG A 37 2.45 11.48 11.38
N LYS A 38 1.88 10.48 12.07
CA LYS A 38 2.49 9.16 12.21
C LYS A 38 2.63 8.47 10.86
N ALA A 39 1.61 8.51 10.01
CA ALA A 39 1.65 7.92 8.68
C ALA A 39 2.69 8.60 7.76
N GLU A 40 2.85 9.91 7.84
CA GLU A 40 3.91 10.65 7.12
C GLU A 40 5.33 10.27 7.57
N LEU A 41 5.48 9.90 8.85
CA LEU A 41 6.75 9.52 9.46
C LEU A 41 7.03 8.02 9.37
N GLU A 42 6.01 7.21 9.10
CA GLU A 42 6.21 5.80 8.83
C GLU A 42 7.04 5.71 7.55
N PRO A 43 8.25 5.11 7.61
CA PRO A 43 9.03 4.89 6.40
C PRO A 43 8.12 4.10 5.47
N GLU A 44 7.98 4.59 4.24
CA GLU A 44 7.17 4.00 3.19
C GLU A 44 7.42 2.50 3.24
N SER A 45 6.45 1.76 3.79
CA SER A 45 6.63 0.33 4.10
C SER A 45 7.19 -0.27 2.83
N PRO A 46 8.39 -0.90 2.86
CA PRO A 46 9.20 -1.08 1.67
C PRO A 46 8.30 -1.71 0.63
N VAL A 47 7.89 -0.89 -0.35
CA VAL A 47 6.88 -1.30 -1.33
C VAL A 47 7.43 -2.59 -1.87
N ALA A 48 6.74 -3.70 -1.58
CA ALA A 48 7.27 -5.02 -1.83
C ALA A 48 7.82 -4.99 -3.26
N SER A 49 9.13 -5.21 -3.39
CA SER A 49 9.80 -5.03 -4.67
C SER A 49 9.00 -5.76 -5.74
N LEU A 50 9.03 -5.31 -6.99
CA LEU A 50 8.29 -6.00 -8.06
C LEU A 50 8.57 -7.52 -8.05
N ARG A 51 9.80 -7.91 -7.71
CA ARG A 51 10.21 -9.31 -7.50
C ARG A 51 9.45 -10.00 -6.36
N GLU A 52 9.29 -9.38 -5.20
CA GLU A 52 8.53 -9.92 -4.07
C GLU A 52 7.05 -10.06 -4.43
N ARG A 53 6.46 -9.04 -5.08
CA ARG A 53 5.07 -9.08 -5.55
C ARG A 53 4.84 -10.23 -6.53
N MET A 54 5.75 -10.40 -7.50
CA MET A 54 5.66 -11.49 -8.48
C MET A 54 5.85 -12.86 -7.84
N ARG A 55 6.72 -12.99 -6.82
CA ARG A 55 6.88 -14.22 -6.04
C ARG A 55 5.60 -14.57 -5.30
N GLN A 56 5.00 -13.63 -4.58
CA GLN A 56 3.73 -13.83 -3.86
C GLN A 56 2.62 -14.23 -4.83
N TRP A 57 2.52 -13.56 -5.97
CA TRP A 57 1.52 -13.89 -7.00
C TRP A 57 1.70 -15.30 -7.56
N ARG A 58 2.94 -15.72 -7.88
CA ARG A 58 3.25 -17.06 -8.38
C ARG A 58 3.05 -18.15 -7.33
N ALA A 59 3.23 -17.84 -6.04
CA ALA A 59 2.91 -18.75 -4.95
C ALA A 59 1.39 -18.96 -4.80
N ALA A 60 0.59 -17.89 -4.98
CA ALA A 60 -0.86 -17.96 -4.97
C ALA A 60 -1.46 -18.63 -6.23
N HIS A 61 -0.76 -18.54 -7.36
CA HIS A 61 -1.17 -19.09 -8.65
C HIS A 61 -0.07 -20.01 -9.21
N PRO A 62 0.10 -21.21 -8.63
CA PRO A 62 1.11 -22.15 -9.10
C PRO A 62 0.81 -22.55 -10.55
N LEU A 63 1.86 -22.71 -11.34
CA LEU A 63 1.72 -23.34 -12.65
C LEU A 63 1.29 -24.80 -12.46
N GLY A 64 0.55 -25.32 -13.44
CA GLY A 64 0.15 -26.73 -13.48
C GLY A 64 1.35 -27.67 -13.59
N GLN A 65 1.08 -28.95 -13.84
CA GLN A 65 2.14 -29.93 -14.04
C GLN A 65 3.08 -29.50 -15.17
N PRO A 66 4.42 -29.61 -15.00
CA PRO A 66 5.36 -29.36 -16.07
C PRO A 66 4.99 -30.21 -17.28
N THR A 67 4.83 -29.58 -18.43
CA THR A 67 4.40 -30.25 -19.66
C THR A 67 5.47 -31.18 -20.23
N GLY A 68 6.72 -31.07 -19.76
CA GLY A 68 7.86 -31.84 -20.27
C GLY A 68 8.37 -31.39 -21.64
N PHE A 69 7.65 -30.49 -22.31
CA PHE A 69 8.06 -29.90 -23.58
C PHE A 69 9.04 -28.75 -23.33
N VAL A 70 10.17 -28.79 -24.04
CA VAL A 70 11.07 -27.64 -24.12
C VAL A 70 10.44 -26.68 -25.11
N ALA A 71 9.88 -25.58 -24.62
CA ALA A 71 9.43 -24.48 -25.48
C ALA A 71 10.68 -23.73 -25.98
N ASP A 72 11.35 -24.30 -26.98
CA ASP A 72 12.49 -23.70 -27.63
C ASP A 72 12.05 -22.67 -28.69
N LYS A 73 13.02 -21.90 -29.19
CA LYS A 73 12.74 -20.88 -30.21
C LYS A 73 12.12 -21.50 -31.47
N ALA A 74 12.57 -22.69 -31.88
CA ALA A 74 12.06 -23.37 -33.07
C ALA A 74 10.57 -23.73 -32.93
N PHE A 75 10.12 -24.13 -31.73
CA PHE A 75 8.70 -24.32 -31.43
C PHE A 75 7.89 -23.04 -31.63
N TYR A 76 8.35 -21.90 -31.09
CA TYR A 76 7.62 -20.64 -31.26
C TYR A 76 7.66 -20.08 -32.68
N ASP A 77 8.78 -20.28 -33.39
CA ASP A 77 8.90 -19.88 -34.79
C ASP A 77 7.88 -20.68 -35.64
N SER A 78 7.73 -21.99 -35.40
CA SER A 78 6.73 -22.83 -36.09
C SER A 78 5.27 -22.47 -35.83
N LEU A 79 4.98 -21.73 -34.74
CA LEU A 79 3.63 -21.24 -34.44
C LEU A 79 3.28 -19.93 -35.17
N ASN A 80 4.30 -19.20 -35.64
CA ASN A 80 4.14 -17.89 -36.27
C ASN A 80 4.52 -17.91 -37.76
N ASP A 81 5.14 -18.97 -38.26
CA ASP A 81 5.26 -19.20 -39.70
C ASP A 81 3.86 -19.50 -40.25
N GLU A 82 3.19 -18.44 -40.73
CA GLU A 82 2.05 -18.59 -41.65
C GLU A 82 2.61 -19.25 -42.91
N ASP A 83 2.05 -20.40 -43.31
CA ASP A 83 2.36 -21.03 -44.60
C ASP A 83 2.01 -20.04 -45.71
N ASP A 84 3.01 -19.30 -46.21
CA ASP A 84 2.91 -18.45 -47.40
C ASP A 84 2.73 -19.36 -48.65
N ASP A 85 1.49 -19.81 -48.89
CA ASP A 85 1.04 -20.41 -50.15
C ASP A 85 0.78 -19.34 -51.24
#